data_AF-A0A3N5WLY9-F1
#
_entry.id   AF-A0A3N5WLY9-F1
#
_cell.length_a   1.000
_cell.length_b   1.000
_cell.length_c   1.000
_cell.angle_alpha   90.00
_cell.angle_beta   90.00
_cell.angle_gamma   90.00
#
_symmetry.space_group_name_H-M   'P 1'
#
loop_
_entity.id
_entity.type
_entity.pdbx_description
1 polymer ?
#
loop_
_entity_poly.entity_id
_entity_poly.type
_entity_poly.pdbx_seq_one_letter_code
_entity_poly.pdbx_strand_id
1 'polypeptide(L)'
;MAMIKRTPARHCCGRRGSARCLPRAISPASAASVAEGRRRAEVAGTTGTGDRDGERLRMTDDSTAAANRQARNARKEAYLRAIYDRYTGQFRAAGDQQALSVARSAHIAMDAVLQRDRAKTPGSGGIRCGKGCSHCCHEAVEIWPQEAALLVEAACDAGTALDRARLERQSRYTVDTWRQQPAADKACVFLGGDGACTVYESRPNACRKLLVVTDPALCDAGQRQPDSVGRWFSWEAELMESAALEIFGAALMPGSLLAALQQRTSGAQGMPAPNFSGPSDAEP
;
A
#
# COMPACT_ATOMS: atom_id res chain seq x y z
N MET A 1 59.20 7.98 -4.20
CA MET A 1 58.00 8.82 -4.42
C MET A 1 57.22 8.25 -5.59
N ALA A 2 56.28 7.34 -5.33
CA ALA A 2 55.46 6.70 -6.36
C ALA A 2 54.10 7.43 -6.45
N MET A 3 53.83 8.02 -7.62
CA MET A 3 52.59 8.72 -7.92
C MET A 3 51.46 7.72 -8.18
N ILE A 4 50.47 7.70 -7.29
CA ILE A 4 49.20 6.98 -7.47
C ILE A 4 48.30 7.80 -8.40
N LYS A 5 48.10 7.33 -9.63
CA LYS A 5 47.13 7.88 -10.57
C LYS A 5 45.72 7.50 -10.13
N ARG A 6 44.91 8.50 -9.76
CA ARG A 6 43.46 8.36 -9.50
C ARG A 6 42.69 8.33 -10.83
N THR A 7 41.95 7.25 -11.05
CA THR A 7 40.97 7.12 -12.14
C THR A 7 39.69 7.89 -11.77
N PRO A 8 39.08 8.68 -12.67
CA PRO A 8 37.82 9.36 -12.37
C PRO A 8 36.62 8.41 -12.46
N ALA A 9 35.71 8.55 -11.49
CA ALA A 9 34.42 7.87 -11.44
C ALA A 9 33.55 8.28 -12.65
N ARG A 10 33.05 7.28 -13.38
CA ARG A 10 32.11 7.48 -14.48
C ARG A 10 30.77 7.94 -13.93
N HIS A 11 30.47 9.24 -14.08
CA HIS A 11 29.13 9.78 -13.98
C HIS A 11 28.27 9.22 -15.11
N CYS A 12 27.27 8.42 -14.75
CA CYS A 12 26.32 7.84 -15.69
C CYS A 12 24.91 8.33 -15.32
N CYS A 13 24.51 9.51 -15.81
CA CYS A 13 23.10 9.82 -16.06
C CYS A 13 23.00 11.00 -17.03
N GLY A 14 22.80 10.70 -18.31
CA GLY A 14 22.66 11.67 -19.39
C GLY A 14 21.20 11.80 -19.85
N ARG A 15 20.63 12.99 -19.58
CA ARG A 15 19.51 13.71 -20.22
C ARG A 15 18.67 13.04 -21.32
N ARG A 16 17.34 13.25 -21.19
CA ARG A 16 16.34 13.75 -22.18
C ARG A 16 15.01 13.94 -21.40
N GLY A 17 14.25 15.04 -21.36
CA GLY A 17 14.08 16.22 -22.21
C GLY A 17 12.73 16.16 -22.94
N SER A 18 11.63 16.65 -22.36
CA SER A 18 10.34 17.01 -23.02
C SER A 18 9.28 17.40 -21.96
N ALA A 19 8.99 18.69 -21.74
CA ALA A 19 7.99 19.52 -22.42
C ALA A 19 6.53 19.34 -21.93
N ARG A 20 6.11 20.37 -21.18
CA ARG A 20 4.78 20.91 -20.84
C ARG A 20 3.55 20.34 -21.57
N CYS A 21 2.50 20.06 -20.80
CA CYS A 21 1.10 20.38 -21.13
C CYS A 21 0.26 20.42 -19.84
N LEU A 22 -0.23 21.61 -19.45
CA LEU A 22 -1.27 21.81 -18.45
C LEU A 22 -2.59 22.09 -19.17
N PRO A 23 -3.73 21.58 -18.68
CA PRO A 23 -4.99 22.27 -18.87
C PRO A 23 -5.71 22.59 -17.55
N ARG A 24 -6.02 23.88 -17.44
CA ARG A 24 -7.26 24.55 -16.97
C ARG A 24 -8.03 23.97 -15.77
N ALA A 25 -8.11 24.81 -14.74
CA ALA A 25 -9.05 24.77 -13.64
C ALA A 25 -10.51 24.93 -14.11
N ILE A 26 -11.42 24.18 -13.47
CA ILE A 26 -12.86 24.33 -13.55
C ILE A 26 -13.36 24.65 -12.13
N SER A 27 -14.09 25.77 -11.99
CA SER A 27 -14.73 26.21 -10.74
C SER A 27 -15.96 25.36 -10.38
N PRO A 28 -16.33 25.27 -9.10
CA PRO A 28 -17.49 24.50 -8.64
C PRO A 28 -18.79 25.30 -8.76
N ALA A 29 -19.86 24.67 -9.25
CA ALA A 29 -21.21 25.21 -9.24
C ALA A 29 -22.07 24.52 -8.16
N SER A 30 -22.56 25.38 -7.26
CA SER A 30 -23.80 25.38 -6.47
C SER A 30 -24.53 24.08 -6.09
N ALA A 31 -24.75 23.98 -4.78
CA ALA A 31 -25.78 23.19 -4.11
C ALA A 31 -27.21 23.54 -4.57
N ALA A 32 -28.08 22.53 -4.62
CA ALA A 32 -29.53 22.70 -4.53
C ALA A 32 -30.15 21.50 -3.82
N SER A 33 -30.92 21.82 -2.78
CA SER A 33 -31.74 20.98 -1.93
C SER A 33 -32.91 20.32 -2.68
N VAL A 34 -33.22 19.07 -2.35
CA VAL A 34 -34.56 18.51 -2.58
C VAL A 34 -35.01 17.81 -1.29
N ALA A 35 -35.97 18.45 -0.63
CA ALA A 35 -36.76 17.92 0.47
C ALA A 35 -38.22 17.90 0.00
N GLU A 36 -38.83 16.72 -0.11
CA GLU A 36 -40.28 16.48 -0.23
C GLU A 36 -40.41 14.94 -0.27
N GLY A 37 -41.32 14.20 0.36
CA GLY A 37 -42.50 14.48 1.17
C GLY A 37 -43.03 13.13 1.64
N ARG A 38 -43.02 12.85 2.95
CA ARG A 38 -43.63 11.64 3.53
C ARG A 38 -45.09 11.95 3.87
N ARG A 39 -46.02 11.41 3.08
CA ARG A 39 -47.45 11.39 3.42
C ARG A 39 -47.66 10.42 4.59
N ARG A 40 -48.23 10.94 5.67
CA ARG A 40 -48.84 10.16 6.76
C ARG A 40 -50.13 9.53 6.23
N ALA A 41 -50.27 8.22 6.38
CA ALA A 41 -51.57 7.56 6.38
C ALA A 41 -51.88 7.22 7.85
N GLU A 42 -52.87 7.91 8.41
CA GLU A 42 -53.55 7.51 9.64
C GLU A 42 -54.32 6.22 9.37
N VAL A 43 -54.07 5.20 10.21
CA VAL A 43 -54.93 4.01 10.28
C VAL A 43 -55.47 3.93 11.70
N ALA A 44 -56.79 3.95 11.76
CA ALA A 44 -57.61 3.93 12.96
C ALA A 44 -57.39 2.67 13.80
N GLY A 45 -57.44 2.85 15.11
CA GLY A 45 -57.32 1.79 16.10
C GLY A 45 -58.55 0.90 16.15
N THR A 46 -58.30 -0.41 16.21
CA THR A 46 -59.24 -1.42 16.69
C THR A 46 -58.62 -2.11 17.91
N THR A 47 -59.21 -1.84 19.07
CA THR A 47 -58.92 -2.53 20.34
C THR A 47 -59.49 -3.95 20.28
N GLY A 48 -58.60 -4.93 20.12
CA GLY A 48 -58.93 -6.36 20.13
C GLY A 48 -58.12 -7.08 21.21
N THR A 49 -58.81 -7.48 22.26
CA THR A 49 -58.36 -8.35 23.36
C THR A 49 -57.99 -9.75 22.87
N GLY A 50 -56.81 -10.27 23.23
CA GLY A 50 -56.40 -11.63 22.90
C GLY A 50 -54.94 -11.92 23.20
N ASP A 51 -54.53 -11.72 24.46
CA ASP A 51 -53.17 -11.94 24.95
C ASP A 51 -53.03 -13.39 25.42
N ARG A 52 -52.32 -14.23 24.63
CA ARG A 52 -51.64 -15.49 25.06
C ARG A 52 -50.90 -16.31 23.97
N ASP A 53 -50.71 -15.81 22.75
CA ASP A 53 -49.92 -16.50 21.68
C ASP A 53 -48.62 -15.75 21.27
N GLY A 54 -48.23 -14.71 22.00
CA GLY A 54 -47.16 -13.77 21.60
C GLY A 54 -45.71 -14.24 21.77
N GLU A 55 -45.47 -15.40 22.39
CA GLU A 55 -44.11 -15.84 22.75
C GLU A 55 -43.46 -16.73 21.68
N ARG A 56 -44.25 -17.40 20.83
CA ARG A 56 -43.74 -18.27 19.76
C ARG A 56 -43.30 -17.53 18.49
N LEU A 57 -43.73 -16.27 18.29
CA LEU A 57 -43.39 -15.49 17.09
C LEU A 57 -42.06 -14.72 17.18
N ARG A 58 -41.54 -14.43 18.39
CA ARG A 58 -40.30 -13.63 18.55
C ARG A 58 -39.01 -14.42 18.40
N MET A 59 -39.01 -15.73 18.66
CA MET A 59 -37.80 -16.58 18.56
C MET A 59 -37.37 -16.87 17.12
N THR A 60 -38.28 -16.81 16.13
CA THR A 60 -37.96 -17.13 14.74
C THR A 60 -37.24 -15.99 14.00
N ASP A 61 -37.41 -14.75 14.46
CA ASP A 61 -36.85 -13.56 13.83
C ASP A 61 -35.34 -13.42 14.09
N ASP A 62 -34.89 -13.74 15.31
CA ASP A 62 -33.47 -13.71 15.67
C ASP A 62 -32.65 -14.80 14.95
N SER A 63 -33.22 -15.99 14.80
CA SER A 63 -32.62 -17.10 14.04
C SER A 63 -32.47 -16.74 12.56
N THR A 64 -33.51 -16.15 11.96
CA THR A 64 -33.49 -15.70 10.56
C THR A 64 -32.49 -14.58 10.36
N ALA A 65 -32.43 -13.60 11.27
CA ALA A 65 -31.46 -12.52 11.22
C ALA A 65 -30.02 -13.03 11.35
N ALA A 66 -29.76 -14.01 12.22
CA ALA A 66 -28.46 -14.65 12.37
C ALA A 66 -28.04 -15.40 11.10
N ALA A 67 -28.94 -16.21 10.53
CA ALA A 67 -28.69 -16.93 9.28
C ALA A 67 -28.37 -15.97 8.11
N ASN A 68 -29.09 -14.85 8.01
CA ASN A 68 -28.84 -13.83 7.00
C ASN A 68 -27.48 -13.14 7.19
N ARG A 69 -27.07 -12.85 8.44
CA ARG A 69 -25.73 -12.32 8.73
C ARG A 69 -24.64 -13.30 8.32
N GLN A 70 -24.80 -14.58 8.66
CA GLN A 70 -23.86 -15.63 8.30
C GLN A 70 -23.74 -15.78 6.77
N ALA A 71 -24.86 -15.87 6.06
CA ALA A 71 -24.86 -15.98 4.60
C ALA A 71 -24.19 -14.77 3.93
N ARG A 72 -24.40 -13.55 4.43
CA ARG A 72 -23.74 -12.34 3.94
C ARG A 72 -22.23 -12.37 4.20
N ASN A 73 -21.81 -12.81 5.39
CA ASN A 73 -20.39 -12.93 5.72
C ASN A 73 -19.70 -13.98 4.84
N ALA A 74 -20.31 -15.14 4.64
CA ALA A 74 -19.79 -16.19 3.76
C ALA A 74 -19.63 -15.72 2.31
N ARG A 75 -20.61 -14.96 1.77
CA ARG A 75 -20.49 -14.36 0.43
C ARG A 75 -19.35 -13.35 0.35
N LYS A 76 -19.17 -12.52 1.39
CA LYS A 76 -18.07 -11.55 1.45
C LYS A 76 -16.71 -12.26 1.50
N GLU A 77 -16.59 -13.29 2.31
CA GLU A 77 -15.37 -14.09 2.43
C GLU A 77 -15.02 -14.78 1.10
N ALA A 78 -15.98 -15.44 0.46
CA ALA A 78 -15.78 -16.07 -0.85
C ALA A 78 -15.34 -15.05 -1.92
N TYR A 79 -15.91 -13.84 -1.90
CA TYR A 79 -15.51 -12.76 -2.80
C TYR A 79 -14.07 -12.29 -2.57
N LEU A 80 -13.68 -12.05 -1.30
CA LEU A 80 -12.31 -11.65 -0.96
C LEU A 80 -11.30 -12.75 -1.30
N ARG A 81 -11.66 -14.01 -1.03
CA ARG A 81 -10.85 -15.18 -1.40
C ARG A 81 -10.63 -15.27 -2.91
N ALA A 82 -11.68 -15.08 -3.71
CA ALA A 82 -11.57 -15.10 -5.16
C ALA A 82 -10.65 -13.98 -5.71
N ILE A 83 -10.66 -12.79 -5.10
CA ILE A 83 -9.71 -11.71 -5.44
C ILE A 83 -8.28 -12.14 -5.13
N TYR A 84 -8.06 -12.69 -3.93
CA TYR A 84 -6.76 -13.14 -3.48
C TYR A 84 -6.18 -14.24 -4.39
N ASP A 85 -6.98 -15.28 -4.66
CA ASP A 85 -6.62 -16.41 -5.53
C ASP A 85 -6.31 -15.95 -6.96
N ARG A 86 -7.05 -14.93 -7.46
CA ARG A 86 -6.76 -14.32 -8.77
C ARG A 86 -5.38 -13.68 -8.81
N TYR A 87 -5.02 -12.88 -7.81
CA TYR A 87 -3.73 -12.20 -7.78
C TYR A 87 -2.56 -13.15 -7.53
N THR A 88 -2.71 -14.12 -6.61
CA THR A 88 -1.67 -15.16 -6.43
C THR A 88 -1.47 -15.96 -7.70
N GLY A 89 -2.53 -16.32 -8.44
CA GLY A 89 -2.43 -16.94 -9.75
C GLY A 89 -1.67 -16.08 -10.78
N GLN A 90 -1.98 -14.78 -10.85
CA GLN A 90 -1.27 -13.84 -11.73
C GLN A 90 0.22 -13.71 -11.39
N PHE A 91 0.56 -13.58 -10.11
CA PHE A 91 1.95 -13.44 -9.67
C PHE A 91 2.75 -14.73 -9.84
N ARG A 92 2.15 -15.90 -9.58
CA ARG A 92 2.78 -17.20 -9.88
C ARG A 92 3.09 -17.34 -11.37
N ALA A 93 2.13 -16.98 -12.24
CA ALA A 93 2.33 -17.01 -13.69
C ALA A 93 3.40 -16.01 -14.17
N ALA A 94 3.66 -14.96 -13.40
CA ALA A 94 4.68 -13.95 -13.69
C ALA A 94 6.07 -14.29 -13.14
N GLY A 95 6.25 -15.38 -12.38
CA GLY A 95 7.48 -15.71 -11.66
C GLY A 95 8.74 -15.76 -12.53
N ASP A 96 8.62 -16.18 -13.78
CA ASP A 96 9.74 -16.28 -14.74
C ASP A 96 9.96 -15.00 -15.57
N GLN A 97 9.12 -13.97 -15.40
CA GLN A 97 9.25 -12.71 -16.13
C GLN A 97 10.35 -11.81 -15.54
N GLN A 98 10.80 -10.83 -16.33
CA GLN A 98 11.76 -9.83 -15.83
C GLN A 98 11.19 -9.04 -14.65
N ALA A 99 11.95 -8.98 -13.56
CA ALA A 99 11.58 -8.33 -12.31
C ALA A 99 10.98 -6.92 -12.49
N LEU A 100 11.61 -6.09 -13.33
CA LEU A 100 11.12 -4.73 -13.62
C LEU A 100 9.74 -4.72 -14.27
N SER A 101 9.46 -5.65 -15.19
CA SER A 101 8.17 -5.76 -15.86
C SER A 101 7.07 -6.15 -14.87
N VAL A 102 7.35 -7.12 -13.99
CA VAL A 102 6.42 -7.56 -12.95
C VAL A 102 6.07 -6.40 -12.02
N ALA A 103 7.07 -5.71 -11.47
CA ALA A 103 6.86 -4.59 -10.56
C ALA A 103 6.10 -3.42 -11.22
N ARG A 104 6.46 -3.03 -12.45
CA ARG A 104 5.76 -1.98 -13.19
C ARG A 104 4.29 -2.34 -13.43
N SER A 105 4.03 -3.58 -13.84
CA SER A 105 2.67 -4.06 -14.09
C SER A 105 1.84 -4.10 -12.80
N ALA A 106 2.44 -4.54 -11.69
CA ALA A 106 1.82 -4.53 -10.38
C ALA A 106 1.50 -3.10 -9.90
N HIS A 107 2.40 -2.14 -10.11
CA HIS A 107 2.17 -0.73 -9.75
C HIS A 107 1.03 -0.11 -10.58
N ILE A 108 1.00 -0.38 -11.89
CA ILE A 108 -0.09 0.06 -12.77
C ILE A 108 -1.43 -0.53 -12.30
N ALA A 109 -1.45 -1.82 -11.99
CA ALA A 109 -2.64 -2.49 -11.46
C ALA A 109 -3.06 -1.90 -10.11
N MET A 110 -2.12 -1.61 -9.22
CA MET A 110 -2.38 -0.97 -7.92
C MET A 110 -3.06 0.39 -8.11
N ASP A 111 -2.48 1.25 -8.94
CA ASP A 111 -3.01 2.59 -9.18
C ASP A 111 -4.41 2.52 -9.81
N ALA A 112 -4.66 1.58 -10.73
CA ALA A 112 -5.98 1.35 -11.31
C ALA A 112 -7.02 0.86 -10.29
N VAL A 113 -6.64 -0.05 -9.38
CA VAL A 113 -7.50 -0.51 -8.27
C VAL A 113 -7.85 0.66 -7.35
N LEU A 114 -6.84 1.42 -6.92
CA LEU A 114 -7.02 2.58 -6.04
C LEU A 114 -7.91 3.63 -6.70
N GLN A 115 -7.71 3.95 -7.98
CA GLN A 115 -8.53 4.91 -8.71
C GLN A 115 -9.99 4.46 -8.80
N ARG A 116 -10.22 3.19 -9.15
CA ARG A 116 -11.56 2.61 -9.24
C ARG A 116 -12.28 2.64 -7.89
N ASP A 117 -11.60 2.24 -6.81
CA ASP A 117 -12.20 2.17 -5.49
C ASP A 117 -12.47 3.57 -4.92
N ARG A 118 -11.59 4.55 -5.20
CA ARG A 118 -11.83 5.96 -4.87
C ARG A 118 -13.08 6.50 -5.55
N ALA A 119 -13.30 6.15 -6.83
CA ALA A 119 -14.48 6.60 -7.56
C ALA A 119 -15.80 6.05 -6.98
N LYS A 120 -15.76 4.90 -6.30
CA LYS A 120 -16.95 4.23 -5.74
C LYS A 120 -17.22 4.56 -4.27
N THR A 121 -16.22 5.04 -3.53
CA THR A 121 -16.29 5.15 -2.06
C THR A 121 -16.52 6.61 -1.63
N PRO A 122 -17.66 6.92 -0.99
CA PRO A 122 -17.86 8.21 -0.34
C PRO A 122 -16.73 8.51 0.67
N GLY A 123 -16.15 9.71 0.63
CA GLY A 123 -15.03 10.11 1.50
C GLY A 123 -13.64 9.99 0.89
N SER A 124 -13.50 9.43 -0.33
CA SER A 124 -12.22 9.38 -1.06
C SER A 124 -11.65 10.76 -1.41
N GLY A 125 -12.52 11.79 -1.53
CA GLY A 125 -12.10 13.18 -1.70
C GLY A 125 -11.39 13.80 -0.50
N GLY A 126 -11.38 13.11 0.66
CA GLY A 126 -10.71 13.53 1.87
C GLY A 126 -9.26 13.07 2.00
N ILE A 127 -8.71 12.32 1.03
CA ILE A 127 -7.35 11.80 1.09
C ILE A 127 -6.34 12.97 1.14
N ARG A 128 -5.49 12.98 2.17
CA ARG A 128 -4.48 14.03 2.42
C ARG A 128 -3.06 13.62 2.04
N CYS A 129 -2.83 12.35 1.73
CA CYS A 129 -1.53 11.86 1.26
C CYS A 129 -1.19 12.43 -0.12
N GLY A 130 0.03 12.95 -0.25
CA GLY A 130 0.55 13.55 -1.48
C GLY A 130 2.08 13.60 -1.47
N LYS A 131 2.68 14.01 -2.59
CA LYS A 131 4.13 14.25 -2.64
C LYS A 131 4.47 15.38 -1.67
N GLY A 132 5.51 15.19 -0.86
CA GLY A 132 5.91 16.11 0.21
C GLY A 132 5.32 15.78 1.59
N CYS A 133 4.41 14.80 1.70
CA CYS A 133 4.05 14.21 2.98
C CYS A 133 5.06 13.09 3.33
N SER A 134 5.78 13.23 4.44
CA SER A 134 6.93 12.39 4.79
C SER A 134 6.75 11.54 6.06
N HIS A 135 5.63 11.63 6.76
CA HIS A 135 5.46 10.96 8.05
C HIS A 135 5.67 9.44 7.98
N CYS A 136 5.09 8.77 6.97
CA CYS A 136 5.29 7.33 6.77
C CYS A 136 6.69 6.96 6.26
N CYS A 137 7.49 7.93 5.79
CA CYS A 137 8.86 7.69 5.34
C CYS A 137 9.82 7.39 6.51
N HIS A 138 9.33 7.35 7.75
CA HIS A 138 10.11 6.97 8.93
C HIS A 138 9.71 5.61 9.52
N GLU A 139 8.74 4.92 8.91
CA GLU A 139 8.26 3.60 9.34
C GLU A 139 8.95 2.46 8.58
N ALA A 140 8.85 1.24 9.13
CA ALA A 140 9.29 0.05 8.46
C ALA A 140 8.44 -0.19 7.21
N VAL A 141 9.08 -0.46 6.08
CA VAL A 141 8.40 -0.82 4.83
C VAL A 141 8.93 -2.15 4.37
N GLU A 142 8.04 -3.13 4.27
CA GLU A 142 8.29 -4.40 3.62
C GLU A 142 7.94 -4.29 2.14
N ILE A 143 8.79 -4.88 1.30
CA ILE A 143 8.62 -4.95 -0.15
C ILE A 143 9.09 -6.31 -0.64
N TRP A 144 8.71 -6.67 -1.87
CA TRP A 144 9.23 -7.84 -2.56
C TRP A 144 10.42 -7.49 -3.48
N PRO A 145 11.24 -8.49 -3.89
CA PRO A 145 12.48 -8.24 -4.63
C PRO A 145 12.31 -7.46 -5.95
N GLN A 146 11.22 -7.69 -6.67
CA GLN A 146 10.91 -7.02 -7.94
C GLN A 146 10.69 -5.52 -7.74
N GLU A 147 10.07 -5.10 -6.62
CA GLU A 147 9.93 -3.70 -6.25
C GLU A 147 11.27 -3.07 -5.90
N ALA A 148 12.13 -3.78 -5.19
CA ALA A 148 13.47 -3.29 -4.89
C ALA A 148 14.28 -3.03 -6.17
N ALA A 149 14.20 -3.94 -7.15
CA ALA A 149 14.82 -3.75 -8.46
C ALA A 149 14.28 -2.49 -9.17
N LEU A 150 12.95 -2.30 -9.17
CA LEU A 150 12.33 -1.12 -9.77
C LEU A 150 12.71 0.19 -9.06
N LEU A 151 12.79 0.18 -7.73
CA LEU A 151 13.18 1.36 -6.94
C LEU A 151 14.64 1.74 -7.18
N VAL A 152 15.54 0.75 -7.31
CA VAL A 152 16.94 0.97 -7.65
C VAL A 152 17.09 1.53 -9.08
N GLU A 153 16.30 1.04 -10.04
CA GLU A 153 16.22 1.60 -11.39
C GLU A 153 15.76 3.07 -11.33
N ALA A 154 14.64 3.34 -10.66
CA ALA A 154 14.06 4.67 -10.54
C ALA A 154 15.00 5.68 -9.88
N ALA A 155 15.74 5.25 -8.84
CA ALA A 155 16.75 6.10 -8.20
C ALA A 155 17.87 6.47 -9.17
N CYS A 156 18.33 5.53 -9.99
CA CYS A 156 19.34 5.80 -11.01
C CYS A 156 18.82 6.76 -12.10
N ASP A 157 17.61 6.55 -12.59
CA ASP A 157 16.97 7.43 -13.58
C ASP A 157 16.81 8.85 -13.04
N ALA A 158 16.51 8.99 -11.74
CA ALA A 158 16.44 10.26 -11.04
C ALA A 158 17.81 10.86 -10.70
N GLY A 159 18.92 10.17 -10.99
CA GLY A 159 20.27 10.60 -10.60
C GLY A 159 20.50 10.62 -9.09
N THR A 160 19.68 9.91 -8.32
CA THR A 160 19.76 9.81 -6.86
C THR A 160 20.69 8.66 -6.47
N ALA A 161 21.82 8.98 -5.84
CA ALA A 161 22.69 7.97 -5.25
C ALA A 161 22.09 7.42 -3.96
N LEU A 162 21.90 6.10 -3.87
CA LEU A 162 21.45 5.45 -2.65
C LEU A 162 22.59 5.34 -1.64
N ASP A 163 22.35 5.82 -0.42
CA ASP A 163 23.29 5.69 0.69
C ASP A 163 23.37 4.23 1.15
N ARG A 164 24.32 3.50 0.57
CA ARG A 164 24.56 2.09 0.88
C ARG A 164 24.90 1.86 2.35
N ALA A 165 25.67 2.76 2.96
CA ALA A 165 26.06 2.62 4.37
C ALA A 165 24.83 2.77 5.29
N ARG A 166 23.91 3.68 4.96
CA ARG A 166 22.63 3.79 5.65
C ARG A 166 21.78 2.53 5.48
N LEU A 167 21.64 2.03 4.25
CA LEU A 167 20.91 0.77 4.01
C LEU A 167 21.46 -0.38 4.86
N GLU A 168 22.78 -0.51 4.97
CA GLU A 168 23.43 -1.53 5.80
C GLU A 168 23.13 -1.37 7.29
N ARG A 169 23.09 -0.13 7.81
CA ARG A 169 22.70 0.13 9.20
C ARG A 169 21.22 -0.19 9.44
N GLN A 170 20.34 0.24 8.54
CA GLN A 170 18.90 -0.02 8.63
C GLN A 170 18.56 -1.50 8.53
N SER A 171 19.32 -2.28 7.74
CA SER A 171 19.10 -3.72 7.55
C SER A 171 19.41 -4.57 8.79
N ARG A 172 19.94 -3.97 9.87
CA ARG A 172 20.18 -4.65 11.15
C ARG A 172 18.92 -4.73 12.04
N TYR A 173 17.84 -4.06 11.63
CA TYR A 173 16.60 -3.99 12.37
C TYR A 173 15.52 -4.87 11.74
N THR A 174 14.50 -5.19 12.54
CA THR A 174 13.28 -5.88 12.14
C THR A 174 12.10 -4.91 12.12
N VAL A 175 10.92 -5.34 11.65
CA VAL A 175 9.69 -4.53 11.72
C VAL A 175 9.43 -4.07 13.16
N ASP A 176 9.57 -4.97 14.13
CA ASP A 176 9.30 -4.68 15.55
C ASP A 176 10.34 -3.75 16.19
N THR A 177 11.60 -3.85 15.76
CA THR A 177 12.71 -3.06 16.32
C THR A 177 13.00 -1.79 15.52
N TRP A 178 12.28 -1.53 14.42
CA TRP A 178 12.52 -0.42 13.51
C TRP A 178 12.61 0.94 14.21
N ARG A 179 11.72 1.19 15.18
CA ARG A 179 11.64 2.47 15.92
C ARG A 179 12.82 2.70 16.86
N GLN A 180 13.62 1.68 17.14
CA GLN A 180 14.81 1.73 18.00
C GLN A 180 16.05 2.25 17.27
N GLN A 181 15.95 2.51 15.96
CA GLN A 181 17.03 3.09 15.18
C GLN A 181 17.46 4.48 15.69
N PRO A 182 18.74 4.85 15.52
CA PRO A 182 19.16 6.24 15.66
C PRO A 182 18.30 7.16 14.79
N ALA A 183 17.97 8.36 15.29
CA ALA A 183 17.13 9.31 14.57
C ALA A 183 17.65 9.64 13.16
N ALA A 184 18.98 9.69 13.00
CA ALA A 184 19.64 9.92 11.71
C ALA A 184 19.36 8.82 10.67
N ASP A 185 19.10 7.59 11.11
CA ASP A 185 18.88 6.43 10.24
C ASP A 185 17.40 6.14 9.99
N LYS A 186 16.47 6.59 10.85
CA LYS A 186 15.02 6.27 10.73
C LYS A 186 14.37 6.63 9.39
N ALA A 187 14.78 7.73 8.76
CA ALA A 187 14.19 8.15 7.48
C ALA A 187 14.47 7.13 6.35
N CYS A 188 13.54 7.03 5.40
CA CYS A 188 13.70 6.26 4.19
C CYS A 188 14.85 6.82 3.35
N VAL A 189 15.60 5.96 2.68
CA VAL A 189 16.72 6.37 1.80
C VAL A 189 16.31 7.22 0.61
N PHE A 190 15.01 7.22 0.25
CA PHE A 190 14.45 8.03 -0.82
C PHE A 190 13.88 9.37 -0.33
N LEU A 191 13.95 9.67 0.96
CA LEU A 191 13.45 10.94 1.49
C LEU A 191 14.45 12.06 1.18
N GLY A 192 14.04 13.00 0.31
CA GLY A 192 14.82 14.19 -0.03
C GLY A 192 14.88 15.21 1.12
N GLY A 193 15.83 16.14 1.03
CA GLY A 193 16.01 17.20 2.03
C GLY A 193 14.85 18.21 2.08
N ASP A 194 14.01 18.24 1.05
CA ASP A 194 12.76 19.01 0.99
C ASP A 194 11.55 18.27 1.59
N GLY A 195 11.75 17.06 2.12
CA GLY A 195 10.69 16.21 2.64
C GLY A 195 9.91 15.46 1.56
N ALA A 196 10.29 15.54 0.28
CA ALA A 196 9.64 14.79 -0.79
C ALA A 196 10.37 13.48 -1.08
N CYS A 197 9.61 12.43 -1.39
CA CYS A 197 10.19 11.18 -1.91
C CYS A 197 10.77 11.41 -3.31
N THR A 198 12.05 11.09 -3.50
CA THR A 198 12.75 11.25 -4.79
C THR A 198 12.26 10.27 -5.86
N VAL A 199 11.67 9.14 -5.46
CA VAL A 199 11.06 8.12 -6.34
C VAL A 199 9.54 8.04 -6.16
N TYR A 200 8.87 9.16 -5.88
CA TYR A 200 7.43 9.17 -5.55
C TYR A 200 6.54 8.41 -6.55
N GLU A 201 6.79 8.57 -7.86
CA GLU A 201 6.02 7.90 -8.91
C GLU A 201 6.28 6.40 -9.00
N SER A 202 7.38 5.92 -8.40
CA SER A 202 7.78 4.50 -8.35
C SER A 202 7.72 3.93 -6.92
N ARG A 203 7.09 4.65 -5.98
CA ARG A 203 6.92 4.20 -4.59
C ARG A 203 6.33 2.78 -4.54
N PRO A 204 6.75 1.94 -3.59
CA PRO A 204 6.23 0.58 -3.50
C PRO A 204 4.74 0.59 -3.15
N ASN A 205 4.07 -0.50 -3.44
CA ASN A 205 2.66 -0.72 -3.20
C ASN A 205 2.26 -0.52 -1.74
N ALA A 206 3.09 -0.99 -0.80
CA ALA A 206 2.97 -0.67 0.62
C ALA A 206 2.78 0.83 0.88
N CYS A 207 3.53 1.69 0.19
CA CYS A 207 3.40 3.15 0.26
C CYS A 207 2.22 3.68 -0.58
N ARG A 208 1.91 3.08 -1.75
CA ARG A 208 0.79 3.52 -2.62
C ARG A 208 -0.57 3.37 -1.94
N LYS A 209 -0.78 2.25 -1.24
CA LYS A 209 -2.05 1.90 -0.59
C LYS A 209 -2.22 2.57 0.78
N LEU A 210 -1.15 3.06 1.38
CA LEU A 210 -1.21 3.81 2.64
C LEU A 210 -1.74 5.23 2.39
N LEU A 211 -3.05 5.41 2.62
CA LEU A 211 -3.75 6.65 2.34
C LEU A 211 -4.52 7.10 3.59
N VAL A 212 -4.26 8.32 4.07
CA VAL A 212 -4.93 8.90 5.24
C VAL A 212 -5.95 9.94 4.83
N VAL A 213 -7.04 10.02 5.59
CA VAL A 213 -8.15 10.98 5.40
C VAL A 213 -8.21 12.03 6.51
N THR A 214 -7.49 11.80 7.61
CA THR A 214 -7.28 12.79 8.68
C THR A 214 -6.14 13.74 8.33
N ASP A 215 -5.94 14.74 9.19
CA ASP A 215 -4.78 15.64 9.10
C ASP A 215 -3.46 14.83 9.08
N PRO A 216 -2.58 15.02 8.08
CA PRO A 216 -1.28 14.36 8.02
C PRO A 216 -0.41 14.57 9.26
N ALA A 217 -0.56 15.68 9.99
CA ALA A 217 0.17 15.92 11.24
C ALA A 217 -0.13 14.89 12.33
N LEU A 218 -1.21 14.11 12.18
CA LEU A 218 -1.52 12.98 13.07
C LEU A 218 -0.66 11.74 12.79
N CYS A 219 -0.04 11.66 11.61
CA CYS A 219 0.79 10.52 11.21
C CYS A 219 2.19 10.53 11.84
N ASP A 220 2.56 11.57 12.60
CA ASP A 220 3.83 11.60 13.33
C ASP A 220 3.79 10.64 14.52
N ALA A 221 4.22 9.40 14.29
CA ALA A 221 4.31 8.35 15.31
C ALA A 221 5.31 8.64 16.43
N GLY A 222 6.20 9.65 16.27
CA GLY A 222 7.08 10.11 17.34
C GLY A 222 6.38 11.03 18.34
N GLN A 223 5.27 11.66 17.94
CA GLN A 223 4.55 12.65 18.74
C GLN A 223 3.12 12.23 19.09
N ARG A 224 2.53 11.28 18.35
CA ARG A 224 1.10 10.95 18.45
C ARG A 224 0.83 9.45 18.52
N GLN A 225 -0.31 9.11 19.11
CA GLN A 225 -0.79 7.72 19.17
C GLN A 225 -1.39 7.29 17.81
N PRO A 226 -1.19 6.02 17.40
CA PRO A 226 -1.60 5.54 16.07
C PRO A 226 -3.12 5.53 15.83
N ASP A 227 -3.91 5.44 16.89
CA ASP A 227 -5.38 5.38 16.87
C ASP A 227 -6.04 6.70 16.41
N SER A 228 -5.29 7.80 16.42
CA SER A 228 -5.75 9.11 15.94
C SER A 228 -5.78 9.25 14.41
N VAL A 229 -5.22 8.28 13.66
CA VAL A 229 -5.06 8.37 12.20
C VAL A 229 -6.18 7.63 11.47
N GLY A 230 -7.03 8.38 10.76
CA GLY A 230 -8.04 7.81 9.88
C GLY A 230 -7.42 7.39 8.55
N ARG A 231 -7.53 6.09 8.22
CA ARG A 231 -7.06 5.53 6.95
C ARG A 231 -8.21 5.28 5.99
N TRP A 232 -8.00 5.62 4.73
CA TRP A 232 -8.83 5.10 3.64
C TRP A 232 -8.30 3.74 3.21
N PHE A 233 -9.19 2.78 3.02
CA PHE A 233 -8.85 1.37 2.83
C PHE A 233 -9.45 0.83 1.53
N SER A 234 -8.62 0.23 0.67
CA SER A 234 -9.05 -0.54 -0.49
C SER A 234 -8.73 -2.01 -0.23
N TRP A 235 -9.78 -2.83 -0.06
CA TRP A 235 -9.62 -4.26 0.19
C TRP A 235 -8.89 -4.97 -0.94
N GLU A 236 -9.14 -4.59 -2.19
CA GLU A 236 -8.50 -5.23 -3.33
C GLU A 236 -7.02 -4.85 -3.45
N ALA A 237 -6.65 -3.59 -3.16
CA ALA A 237 -5.25 -3.17 -3.10
C ALA A 237 -4.47 -3.93 -2.02
N GLU A 238 -5.09 -4.12 -0.85
CA GLU A 238 -4.51 -4.83 0.28
C GLU A 238 -4.33 -6.32 -0.04
N LEU A 239 -5.34 -6.97 -0.62
CA LEU A 239 -5.24 -8.37 -1.07
C LEU A 239 -4.22 -8.55 -2.20
N MET A 240 -4.09 -7.59 -3.11
CA MET A 240 -3.09 -7.63 -4.17
C MET A 240 -1.67 -7.58 -3.59
N GLU A 241 -1.44 -6.71 -2.60
CA GLU A 241 -0.15 -6.66 -1.90
C GLU A 241 0.13 -7.96 -1.16
N SER A 242 -0.82 -8.43 -0.35
CA SER A 242 -0.65 -9.68 0.40
C SER A 242 -0.36 -10.86 -0.52
N ALA A 243 -0.98 -10.92 -1.71
CA ALA A 243 -0.72 -11.96 -2.68
C ALA A 243 0.73 -11.90 -3.20
N ALA A 244 1.26 -10.75 -3.58
CA ALA A 244 2.63 -10.68 -4.09
C ALA A 244 3.69 -10.82 -2.99
N LEU A 245 3.42 -10.39 -1.75
CA LEU A 245 4.29 -10.70 -0.61
C LEU A 245 4.35 -12.21 -0.32
N GLU A 246 3.22 -12.94 -0.45
CA GLU A 246 3.20 -14.40 -0.34
C GLU A 246 4.02 -15.05 -1.46
N ILE A 247 3.82 -14.63 -2.72
CA ILE A 247 4.44 -15.30 -3.87
C ILE A 247 5.93 -14.98 -4.01
N PHE A 248 6.34 -13.73 -3.80
CA PHE A 248 7.72 -13.29 -4.05
C PHE A 248 8.57 -13.19 -2.79
N GLY A 249 7.96 -13.31 -1.61
CA GLY A 249 8.59 -13.12 -0.32
C GLY A 249 8.59 -11.66 0.13
N ALA A 250 8.33 -11.46 1.43
CA ALA A 250 8.43 -10.18 2.09
C ALA A 250 9.82 -9.98 2.70
N ALA A 251 10.40 -8.79 2.51
CA ALA A 251 11.60 -8.38 3.24
C ALA A 251 11.59 -6.87 3.46
N LEU A 252 12.25 -6.42 4.54
CA LEU A 252 12.43 -5.01 4.79
C LEU A 252 13.19 -4.35 3.63
N MET A 253 12.66 -3.22 3.17
CA MET A 253 13.16 -2.46 2.03
C MET A 253 14.68 -2.24 2.06
N PRO A 254 15.32 -1.86 3.18
CA PRO A 254 16.77 -1.66 3.17
C PRO A 254 17.58 -2.88 2.71
N GLY A 255 17.20 -4.07 3.18
CA GLY A 255 17.84 -5.33 2.80
C GLY A 255 17.58 -5.69 1.34
N SER A 256 16.33 -5.56 0.90
CA SER A 256 15.94 -5.83 -0.50
C SER A 256 16.65 -4.89 -1.49
N LEU A 257 16.82 -3.61 -1.12
CA LEU A 257 17.56 -2.64 -1.94
C LEU A 257 19.05 -2.96 -2.02
N LEU A 258 19.68 -3.41 -0.91
CA LEU A 258 21.08 -3.86 -0.94
C LEU A 258 21.28 -5.05 -1.86
N ALA A 259 20.38 -6.04 -1.80
CA ALA A 259 20.42 -7.20 -2.69
C ALA A 259 20.28 -6.78 -4.17
N ALA A 260 19.32 -5.91 -4.48
CA ALA A 260 19.12 -5.40 -5.83
C ALA A 260 20.33 -4.60 -6.36
N LEU A 261 20.97 -3.79 -5.51
CA LEU A 261 22.19 -3.06 -5.86
C LEU A 261 23.35 -4.01 -6.18
N GLN A 262 23.54 -5.05 -5.37
CA GLN A 262 24.60 -6.06 -5.57
C GLN A 262 24.41 -6.81 -6.89
N GLN A 263 23.17 -7.23 -7.20
CA GLN A 263 22.86 -7.94 -8.44
C GLN A 263 23.17 -7.08 -9.68
N ARG A 264 22.83 -5.79 -9.65
CA ARG A 264 23.16 -4.86 -10.74
C ARG A 264 24.66 -4.70 -10.94
N THR A 265 25.44 -4.60 -9.85
CA THR A 265 26.91 -4.50 -9.95
C THR A 265 27.56 -5.77 -10.51
N SER A 266 26.98 -6.94 -10.21
CA SER A 266 27.49 -8.23 -10.68
C SER A 266 27.13 -8.54 -12.13
N GLY A 267 26.30 -7.71 -12.79
CA GLY A 267 25.81 -7.97 -14.15
C GLY A 267 24.91 -9.22 -14.27
N ALA A 268 24.45 -9.76 -13.14
CA ALA A 268 23.61 -10.95 -13.10
C ALA A 268 22.18 -10.57 -13.55
N GLN A 269 21.91 -10.73 -14.85
CA GLN A 269 20.55 -10.64 -15.39
C GLN A 269 19.79 -11.93 -15.09
N GLY A 270 19.31 -12.03 -13.86
CA GLY A 270 18.54 -13.17 -13.39
C GLY A 270 18.53 -13.15 -11.88
N MET A 271 17.44 -12.68 -11.29
CA MET A 271 17.20 -12.95 -9.87
C MET A 271 16.89 -14.44 -9.75
N PRO A 272 17.73 -15.28 -9.12
CA PRO A 272 17.20 -16.50 -8.56
C PRO A 272 16.13 -16.06 -7.54
N ALA A 273 14.95 -16.68 -7.59
CA ALA A 273 13.95 -16.49 -6.54
C ALA A 273 14.68 -16.72 -5.20
N PRO A 274 14.55 -15.79 -4.23
CA PRO A 274 15.19 -16.01 -2.94
C PRO A 274 14.66 -17.34 -2.39
N ASN A 275 15.58 -18.28 -2.11
CA ASN A 275 15.24 -19.54 -1.49
C ASN A 275 14.92 -19.25 -0.02
N PHE A 276 13.74 -18.70 0.23
CA PHE A 276 13.19 -18.56 1.57
C PHE A 276 12.71 -19.94 2.00
N SER A 277 13.63 -20.74 2.53
CA SER A 277 13.26 -21.75 3.50
C SER A 277 12.65 -20.99 4.69
N GLY A 278 11.33 -20.85 4.70
CA GLY A 278 10.61 -20.36 5.88
C GLY A 278 11.00 -21.20 7.10
N PRO A 279 10.80 -20.69 8.33
CA PRO A 279 10.96 -21.52 9.52
C PRO A 279 10.09 -22.76 9.34
N SER A 280 10.71 -23.91 9.15
CA SER A 280 10.06 -25.21 9.24
C SER A 280 9.31 -25.20 10.55
N ASP A 281 8.00 -25.32 10.50
CA ASP A 281 7.17 -25.56 11.67
C ASP A 281 7.73 -26.77 12.40
N ALA A 282 8.55 -26.52 13.42
CA ALA A 282 8.87 -27.49 14.43
C ALA A 282 7.61 -27.57 15.29
N GLU A 283 6.71 -28.50 14.91
CA GLU A 283 5.68 -28.95 15.82
C GLU A 283 6.32 -29.56 17.08
N PRO A 284 5.65 -29.42 18.24
CA PRO A 284 6.17 -29.83 19.55
C PRO A 284 6.30 -31.35 19.72
#